data_AF-A0AAI8L3J8-F1
#
_entry.id   AF-A0AAI8L3J8-F1
#
_cell.length_a   1.000
_cell.length_b   1.000
_cell.length_c   1.000
_cell.angle_alpha   90.00
_cell.angle_beta   90.00
_cell.angle_gamma   90.00
#
_symmetry.space_group_name_H-M   'P 1'
#
loop_
_entity.id
_entity.type
_entity.pdbx_description
1 polymer ?
#
loop_
_entity_poly.entity_id
_entity_poly.type
_entity_poly.pdbx_seq_one_letter_code
_entity_poly.pdbx_strand_id
1 'polypeptide(L)'
;MRRIVATVAATGFLLALGTGVSSATVQTDSANHPDVVSPKTSYSFACTLPQGNYANYSFSDGLTSTTIYYNNHCNSGIYVRVHTGSGSQCWLTPAGKGSSVFVAGVISITEGC
;
A
#
# COMPACT_ATOMS: atom_id res chain seq x y z
N MET A 1 -2.76 21.32 0.82
CA MET A 1 -3.85 21.14 -0.16
C MET A 1 -3.69 22.22 -1.23
N ARG A 2 -3.15 21.89 -2.40
CA ARG A 2 -3.02 22.84 -3.52
C ARG A 2 -4.13 22.55 -4.52
N ARG A 3 -5.06 23.51 -4.64
CA ARG A 3 -6.13 23.50 -5.64
C ARG A 3 -5.54 23.97 -6.96
N ILE A 4 -5.66 23.15 -8.00
CA ILE A 4 -5.35 23.56 -9.38
C ILE A 4 -6.69 23.63 -10.09
N VAL A 5 -7.14 24.84 -10.37
CA VAL A 5 -8.23 25.14 -11.30
C VAL A 5 -7.58 25.43 -12.63
N ALA A 6 -7.95 24.68 -13.68
CA ALA A 6 -7.58 25.00 -15.04
C ALA A 6 -8.84 24.98 -15.90
N THR A 7 -9.34 26.18 -16.20
CA THR A 7 -10.33 26.45 -17.23
C THR A 7 -9.58 27.00 -18.43
N VAL A 8 -9.58 26.32 -19.58
CA VAL A 8 -9.18 26.92 -20.86
C VAL A 8 -10.15 26.51 -21.95
N ALA A 9 -10.55 27.53 -22.71
CA ALA A 9 -11.70 27.62 -23.57
C ALA A 9 -11.57 26.86 -24.90
N ALA A 10 -12.74 26.52 -25.45
CA ALA A 10 -12.94 26.08 -26.81
C ALA A 10 -13.06 27.27 -27.77
N THR A 11 -12.27 27.26 -28.84
CA THR A 11 -12.45 27.88 -30.17
C THR A 11 -11.24 27.39 -30.98
N GLY A 12 -11.29 26.92 -32.22
CA GLY A 12 -12.26 26.89 -33.28
C GLY A 12 -11.46 26.82 -34.59
N PHE A 13 -11.95 26.07 -35.57
CA PHE A 13 -11.71 26.25 -37.01
C PHE A 13 -10.28 26.07 -37.58
N LEU A 14 -10.11 25.06 -38.45
CA LEU A 14 -9.71 25.23 -39.87
C LEU A 14 -9.54 23.86 -40.57
N LEU A 15 -10.17 23.73 -41.73
CA LEU A 15 -9.99 22.63 -42.68
C LEU A 15 -8.61 22.72 -43.35
N ALA A 16 -7.90 21.60 -43.44
CA ALA A 16 -6.85 21.41 -44.44
C ALA A 16 -6.94 20.00 -45.02
N LEU A 17 -7.35 19.91 -46.29
CA LEU A 17 -7.21 18.72 -47.12
C LEU A 17 -5.71 18.55 -47.45
N GLY A 18 -5.09 17.53 -46.87
CA GLY A 18 -3.73 17.12 -47.17
C GLY A 18 -3.68 15.63 -47.48
N THR A 19 -3.48 15.30 -48.75
CA THR A 19 -3.09 13.96 -49.20
C THR A 19 -1.68 13.66 -48.71
N GLY A 20 -1.55 12.86 -47.65
CA GLY A 20 -0.27 12.44 -47.10
C GLY A 20 -0.32 10.96 -46.73
N VAL A 21 0.38 10.13 -47.51
CA VAL A 21 0.61 8.72 -47.21
C VAL A 21 1.43 8.66 -45.92
N SER A 22 0.79 8.26 -44.82
CA SER A 22 1.47 7.95 -43.56
C SER A 22 1.42 6.44 -43.37
N SER A 23 2.55 5.79 -43.60
CA SER A 23 2.77 4.40 -43.21
C SER A 23 2.61 4.30 -41.68
N ALA A 24 1.50 3.70 -41.24
CA ALA A 24 1.31 3.35 -39.84
C ALA A 24 2.30 2.23 -39.50
N THR A 25 3.41 2.59 -38.85
CA THR A 25 4.21 1.61 -38.12
C THR A 25 3.34 1.06 -37.00
N VAL A 26 3.00 -0.22 -37.09
CA VAL A 26 2.37 -0.95 -36.00
C VAL A 26 3.30 -0.84 -34.80
N GLN A 27 2.90 -0.02 -33.82
CA GLN A 27 3.55 0.02 -32.53
C GLN A 27 3.26 -1.32 -31.87
N THR A 28 4.28 -2.18 -31.83
CA THR A 28 4.27 -3.43 -31.11
C THR A 28 3.90 -3.11 -29.66
N ASP A 29 2.67 -3.46 -29.29
CA ASP A 29 2.17 -3.39 -27.93
C ASP A 29 3.12 -4.23 -27.08
N SER A 30 3.98 -3.56 -26.31
CA SER A 30 4.81 -4.23 -25.33
C SER A 30 3.84 -4.79 -24.31
N ALA A 31 3.71 -6.12 -24.29
CA ALA A 31 2.82 -6.85 -23.41
C ALA A 31 2.86 -6.25 -22.00
N ASN A 32 1.80 -5.53 -21.64
CA ASN A 32 1.51 -5.19 -20.25
C ASN A 32 1.30 -6.52 -19.53
N HIS A 33 2.35 -7.05 -18.92
CA HIS A 33 2.20 -8.05 -17.89
C HIS A 33 1.41 -7.38 -16.77
N PRO A 34 0.20 -7.84 -16.41
CA PRO A 34 -0.46 -7.31 -15.24
C PRO A 34 0.41 -7.69 -14.04
N ASP A 35 1.10 -6.70 -13.47
CA ASP A 35 1.73 -6.86 -12.16
C ASP A 35 0.64 -7.37 -11.21
N VAL A 36 0.75 -8.63 -10.80
CA VAL A 36 -0.15 -9.23 -9.82
C VAL A 36 0.19 -8.58 -8.47
N VAL A 37 -0.39 -7.41 -8.21
CA VAL A 37 -0.25 -6.72 -6.94
C VAL A 37 -1.00 -7.53 -5.88
N SER A 38 -0.26 -8.19 -5.00
CA SER A 38 -0.84 -8.89 -3.84
C SER A 38 -1.60 -7.88 -2.96
N PRO A 39 -2.85 -8.16 -2.56
CA PRO A 39 -3.65 -7.23 -1.79
C PRO A 39 -2.96 -6.84 -0.48
N LYS A 40 -3.06 -5.55 -0.12
CA LYS A 40 -2.49 -5.01 1.13
C LYS A 40 -3.47 -5.23 2.27
N THR A 41 -3.11 -6.08 3.21
CA THR A 41 -3.82 -6.28 4.49
C THR A 41 -3.43 -5.17 5.48
N SER A 42 -4.39 -4.67 6.25
CA SER A 42 -4.17 -3.60 7.23
C SER A 42 -4.91 -3.86 8.55
N TYR A 43 -4.27 -3.55 9.68
CA TYR A 43 -4.84 -3.64 11.03
C TYR A 43 -4.62 -2.32 11.77
N SER A 44 -5.51 -2.00 12.71
CA SER A 44 -5.39 -0.81 13.55
C SER A 44 -5.90 -1.13 14.95
N PHE A 45 -5.11 -0.80 15.97
CA PHE A 45 -5.46 -1.00 17.39
C PHE A 45 -5.42 0.34 18.11
N ALA A 46 -6.45 0.61 18.93
CA ALA A 46 -6.56 1.87 19.64
C ALA A 46 -5.51 1.95 20.75
N CYS A 47 -4.85 3.09 20.87
CA CYS A 47 -3.93 3.33 21.97
C CYS A 47 -4.71 3.54 23.27
N THR A 48 -4.26 2.92 24.36
CA THR A 48 -4.69 3.31 25.70
C THR A 48 -4.28 4.76 25.98
N LEU A 49 -3.04 5.13 25.60
CA LEU A 49 -2.50 6.49 25.68
C LEU A 49 -1.55 6.81 24.51
N PRO A 50 -1.64 8.03 23.94
CA PRO A 50 -2.73 8.98 24.10
C PRO A 50 -4.03 8.43 23.47
N GLN A 51 -5.17 8.67 24.13
CA GLN A 51 -6.47 8.27 23.59
C GLN A 51 -6.73 8.95 22.23
N GLY A 52 -7.47 8.26 21.35
CA GLY A 52 -7.77 8.74 19.99
C GLY A 52 -6.64 8.53 18.98
N ASN A 53 -5.49 7.99 19.40
CA ASN A 53 -4.43 7.54 18.50
C ASN A 53 -4.49 6.03 18.30
N TYR A 54 -3.81 5.56 17.26
CA TYR A 54 -3.82 4.15 16.86
C TYR A 54 -2.43 3.65 16.48
N ALA A 55 -2.19 2.38 16.78
CA ALA A 55 -1.11 1.64 16.17
C ALA A 55 -1.60 0.97 14.89
N ASN A 56 -1.03 1.38 13.77
CA ASN A 56 -1.43 0.91 12.45
C ASN A 56 -0.41 -0.06 11.89
N TYR A 57 -0.89 -1.12 11.26
CA TYR A 57 -0.08 -2.18 10.68
C TYR A 57 -0.50 -2.43 9.25
N SER A 58 0.45 -2.79 8.40
CA SER A 58 0.13 -3.28 7.08
C SER A 58 1.19 -4.18 6.51
N PHE A 59 0.74 -5.12 5.68
CA PHE A 59 1.58 -6.03 4.94
C PHE A 59 0.83 -6.47 3.67
N SER A 60 1.59 -6.94 2.69
CA SER A 60 1.02 -7.73 1.60
C SER A 60 1.33 -9.19 1.87
N ASP A 61 0.47 -10.08 1.39
CA ASP A 61 0.65 -11.51 1.58
C ASP A 61 2.01 -11.94 1.00
N GLY A 62 2.79 -12.67 1.80
CA GLY A 62 4.05 -13.27 1.39
C GLY A 62 4.09 -14.70 1.88
N LEU A 63 4.44 -15.66 1.00
CA LEU A 63 4.38 -17.09 1.35
C LEU A 63 5.55 -17.52 2.24
N THR A 64 6.77 -17.11 1.87
CA THR A 64 8.00 -17.50 2.59
C THR A 64 8.27 -16.57 3.76
N SER A 65 8.05 -15.27 3.56
CA SER A 65 8.22 -14.23 4.57
C SER A 65 7.35 -13.03 4.26
N THR A 66 6.93 -12.33 5.31
CA THR A 66 6.15 -11.11 5.19
C THR A 66 6.77 -10.02 6.04
N THR A 67 6.99 -8.84 5.43
CA THR A 67 7.36 -7.63 6.17
C THR A 67 6.10 -6.94 6.64
N ILE A 68 5.91 -6.85 7.96
CA ILE A 68 4.87 -6.01 8.57
C ILE A 68 5.46 -4.61 8.76
N TYR A 69 4.87 -3.62 8.11
CA TYR A 69 5.14 -2.22 8.37
C TYR A 69 4.20 -1.72 9.46
N TYR A 70 4.72 -0.98 10.43
CA TYR A 70 3.93 -0.39 11.50
C TYR A 70 4.14 1.12 11.62
N ASN A 71 3.11 1.79 12.11
CA ASN A 71 3.14 3.18 12.54
C ASN A 71 2.36 3.27 13.85
N ASN A 72 3.08 3.05 14.94
CA ASN A 72 2.57 3.07 16.31
C ASN A 72 2.54 4.51 16.83
N HIS A 73 1.37 5.12 16.84
CA HIS A 73 1.17 6.46 17.42
C HIS A 73 0.92 6.45 18.93
N CYS A 74 1.03 5.30 19.60
CA CYS A 74 0.96 5.23 21.05
C CYS A 74 2.24 5.79 21.67
N ASN A 75 2.15 6.32 22.90
CA ASN A 75 3.32 6.89 23.61
C ASN A 75 4.34 5.81 24.05
N SER A 76 3.99 4.53 23.90
CA SER A 76 4.82 3.40 24.30
C SER A 76 4.65 2.24 23.31
N GLY A 77 5.48 1.21 23.46
CA GLY A 77 5.32 -0.01 22.68
C GLY A 77 4.03 -0.74 23.04
N ILE A 78 3.43 -1.41 22.06
CA ILE A 78 2.23 -2.23 22.29
C ILE A 78 2.51 -3.69 21.94
N TYR A 79 1.90 -4.60 22.69
CA TYR A 79 1.97 -6.02 22.38
C TYR A 79 0.90 -6.41 21.38
N VAL A 80 1.31 -7.11 20.33
CA VAL A 80 0.43 -7.75 19.36
C VAL A 80 0.84 -9.20 19.18
N ARG A 81 -0.11 -10.05 18.81
CA ARG A 81 0.14 -11.42 18.43
C ARG A 81 0.09 -11.53 16.91
N VAL A 82 1.19 -11.96 16.33
CA VAL A 82 1.33 -12.17 14.88
C VAL A 82 1.10 -13.63 14.58
N HIS A 83 0.09 -13.92 13.76
CA HIS A 83 -0.23 -15.26 13.30
C HIS A 83 0.43 -15.50 11.95
N THR A 84 1.26 -16.53 11.87
CA THR A 84 1.94 -16.96 10.64
C THR A 84 1.55 -18.38 10.27
N GLY A 85 1.92 -18.83 9.07
CA GLY A 85 1.78 -20.23 8.67
C GLY A 85 2.53 -21.22 9.58
N SER A 86 3.53 -20.75 10.35
CA SER A 86 4.30 -21.58 11.29
C SER A 86 3.79 -21.53 12.74
N GLY A 87 2.78 -20.70 13.03
CA GLY A 87 2.27 -20.49 14.39
C GLY A 87 2.21 -19.01 14.77
N SER A 88 1.96 -18.75 16.06
CA SER A 88 1.72 -17.40 16.57
C SER A 88 2.85 -16.95 17.50
N GLN A 89 3.28 -15.71 17.38
CA GLN A 89 4.30 -15.14 18.27
C GLN A 89 3.87 -13.78 18.82
N CYS A 90 4.28 -13.52 20.06
CA CYS A 90 4.08 -12.24 20.70
C CYS A 90 5.15 -11.25 20.23
N TRP A 91 4.75 -10.07 19.81
CA TRP A 91 5.65 -9.02 19.34
C TRP A 91 5.36 -7.71 20.07
N LEU A 92 6.39 -7.17 20.72
CA LEU A 92 6.37 -5.79 21.21
C LEU A 92 6.68 -4.84 20.05
N THR A 93 5.66 -4.19 19.52
CA THR A 93 5.81 -3.15 18.49
C THR A 93 6.29 -1.86 19.15
N PRO A 94 7.49 -1.34 18.84
CA PRO A 94 7.98 -0.08 19.40
C PRO A 94 7.08 1.10 19.05
N ALA A 95 7.16 2.20 19.82
CA ALA A 95 6.54 3.46 19.43
C ALA A 95 7.18 4.01 18.13
N GLY A 96 6.42 4.77 17.36
CA GLY A 96 6.86 5.35 16.09
C GLY A 96 6.67 4.42 14.89
N LYS A 97 7.45 4.67 13.83
CA LYS A 97 7.38 3.94 12.55
C LYS A 97 8.50 2.93 12.43
N GLY A 98 8.21 1.79 11.83
CA GLY A 98 9.22 0.79 11.51
C GLY A 98 8.65 -0.41 10.78
N SER A 99 9.42 -1.49 10.73
CA SER A 99 9.00 -2.76 10.17
C SER A 99 9.65 -3.94 10.88
N SER A 100 9.05 -5.12 10.72
CA SER A 100 9.64 -6.39 11.15
C SER A 100 9.29 -7.48 10.13
N VAL A 101 10.21 -8.43 9.95
CA VAL A 101 10.04 -9.55 9.02
C VAL A 101 9.65 -10.80 9.80
N PHE A 102 8.60 -11.47 9.34
CA PHE A 102 8.12 -12.73 9.89
C PHE A 102 8.21 -13.82 8.83
N VAL A 103 8.72 -14.99 9.22
CA VAL A 103 8.83 -16.17 8.35
C VAL A 103 7.49 -16.91 8.26
N ALA A 104 7.35 -17.75 7.23
CA ALA A 104 6.18 -18.57 6.95
C ALA A 104 4.88 -17.80 6.65
N GLY A 105 5.01 -16.55 6.23
CA GLY A 105 3.92 -15.67 5.82
C GLY A 105 3.01 -15.23 6.96
N VAL A 106 2.61 -13.96 6.96
CA VAL A 106 1.68 -13.43 7.98
C VAL A 106 0.24 -13.63 7.49
N ILE A 107 -0.59 -14.19 8.36
CA ILE A 107 -2.01 -14.47 8.12
C ILE A 107 -2.87 -13.37 8.76
N SER A 108 -2.57 -13.01 10.01
CA SER A 108 -3.32 -11.99 10.75
C SER A 108 -2.54 -11.43 11.93
N ILE A 109 -3.04 -10.33 12.49
CA ILE A 109 -2.53 -9.70 13.71
C ILE A 109 -3.70 -9.50 14.67
N THR A 110 -3.52 -9.83 15.94
CA THR A 110 -4.48 -9.50 17.01
C THR A 110 -3.83 -8.64 18.08
N GLU A 111 -4.63 -7.85 18.78
CA GLU A 111 -4.16 -7.06 19.91
C GLU A 111 -3.80 -7.98 21.09
N GLY A 112 -2.72 -7.62 21.80
CA GLY A 112 -2.25 -8.35 22.97
C GLY A 112 -1.54 -9.66 22.64
N CYS A 113 -1.15 -10.33 23.73
CA CYS A 113 -0.64 -11.69 23.78
C CYS A 113 -1.36 -12.37 24.95
#